data_AF-A0A954M134-F1
#
_entry.id   AF-A0A954M134-F1
#
_cell.length_a   1.000
_cell.length_b   1.000
_cell.length_c   1.000
_cell.angle_alpha   90.00
_cell.angle_beta   90.00
_cell.angle_gamma   90.00
#
_symmetry.space_group_name_H-M   'P 1'
#
loop_
_entity.id
_entity.type
_entity.pdbx_description
1 polymer ?
#
loop_
_entity_poly.entity_id
_entity_poly.type
_entity_poly.pdbx_seq_one_letter_code
_entity_poly.pdbx_strand_id
1 'polypeptide(L)'
;VRKTRSTSDHFCRDEGGLDYAVFTLNDNECKLLQQNGIKTFPFRDNPLSVTSFDRHFIVGFPHEHTDSERSTTQAGVGLKPVCVPVCPIADCPQANGRLAFEIVDKGELQSVVGLSGGPVFGINHDGDQLMVYLVAIQSAWDKASTAFACSIEDVFIDWKQHLESQNTNR
;
A
#
# COMPACT_ATOMS: atom_id res chain seq x y z
N VAL A 1 29.55 1.40 25.97
CA VAL A 1 28.23 0.72 25.92
C VAL A 1 27.36 1.44 24.89
N ARG A 2 27.24 0.88 23.67
CA ARG A 2 26.44 1.48 22.60
C ARG A 2 24.95 1.31 22.95
N LYS A 3 24.21 2.41 23.07
CA LYS A 3 22.74 2.37 23.13
C LYS A 3 22.22 2.05 21.73
N THR A 4 22.01 0.78 21.42
CA THR A 4 21.14 0.36 20.33
C THR A 4 19.70 0.65 20.73
N ARG A 5 19.21 1.87 20.46
CA ARG A 5 17.78 2.11 20.32
C ARG A 5 17.43 1.85 18.86
N SER A 6 17.04 0.62 18.56
CA SER A 6 16.31 0.30 17.34
C SER A 6 14.87 -0.01 17.75
N THR A 7 14.13 1.03 18.07
CA THR A 7 12.67 0.96 18.04
C THR A 7 12.28 1.65 16.75
N SER A 8 11.80 0.89 15.78
CA SER A 8 11.22 1.45 14.56
C SER A 8 10.06 2.33 14.97
N ASP A 9 10.21 3.64 14.78
CA ASP A 9 9.12 4.59 15.01
C ASP A 9 8.04 4.30 13.97
N HIS A 10 6.83 4.03 14.45
CA HIS A 10 5.66 3.74 13.64
C HIS A 10 4.55 4.76 13.93
N PHE A 11 3.83 5.12 12.88
CA PHE A 11 2.68 6.02 12.92
C PHE A 11 1.47 5.26 12.39
N CYS A 12 0.41 5.16 13.18
CA CYS A 12 -0.81 4.43 12.80
C CYS A 12 -2.02 5.38 12.79
N ARG A 13 -2.94 5.13 11.86
CA ARG A 13 -4.27 5.75 11.83
C ARG A 13 -5.32 4.66 11.61
N ASP A 14 -6.20 4.52 12.60
CA ASP A 14 -7.35 3.60 12.60
C ASP A 14 -8.70 4.34 12.83
N GLU A 15 -8.67 5.67 12.92
CA GLU A 15 -9.84 6.51 13.17
C GLU A 15 -10.50 6.97 11.85
N GLY A 16 -11.82 7.23 11.90
CA GLY A 16 -12.53 7.83 10.77
C GLY A 16 -12.65 6.95 9.53
N GLY A 17 -12.34 5.65 9.62
CA GLY A 17 -12.33 4.73 8.49
C GLY A 17 -11.00 4.70 7.72
N LEU A 18 -10.02 5.49 8.14
CA LEU A 18 -8.63 5.29 7.75
C LEU A 18 -8.09 4.06 8.49
N ASP A 19 -7.30 3.25 7.80
CA ASP A 19 -6.68 2.05 8.36
C ASP A 19 -5.36 1.82 7.64
N TYR A 20 -4.31 2.42 8.19
CA TYR A 20 -2.94 2.33 7.68
C TYR A 20 -1.90 2.56 8.77
N ALA A 21 -0.67 2.10 8.51
CA ALA A 21 0.49 2.37 9.33
C ALA A 21 1.71 2.70 8.47
N VAL A 22 2.53 3.63 8.95
CA VAL A 22 3.81 4.02 8.36
C VAL A 22 4.92 3.55 9.29
N PHE A 23 5.88 2.80 8.75
CA PHE A 23 7.03 2.30 9.49
C PHE A 23 8.29 3.00 9.02
N THR A 24 9.05 3.52 9.98
CA THR A 24 10.38 4.07 9.70
C THR A 24 11.41 2.95 9.72
N LEU A 25 12.11 2.79 8.60
CA LEU A 25 13.24 1.86 8.50
C LEU A 25 14.54 2.60 8.83
N ASN A 26 15.46 1.92 9.52
CA ASN A 26 16.80 2.44 9.75
C ASN A 26 17.73 2.20 8.54
N ASP A 27 18.88 2.88 8.51
CA ASP A 27 19.82 2.81 7.40
C ASP A 27 20.28 1.38 7.07
N ASN A 28 20.41 0.51 8.07
CA ASN A 28 20.85 -0.88 7.84
C ASN A 28 19.75 -1.70 7.19
N GLU A 29 18.50 -1.54 7.63
CA GLU A 29 17.32 -2.17 7.00
C GLU A 29 17.17 -1.72 5.54
N CYS A 30 17.30 -0.42 5.29
CA CYS A 30 17.28 0.13 3.93
C CYS A 30 18.39 -0.46 3.04
N LYS A 31 19.63 -0.53 3.55
CA LYS A 31 20.77 -1.13 2.81
C LYS A 31 20.53 -2.60 2.50
N LEU A 32 20.01 -3.37 3.46
CA LEU A 32 19.73 -4.79 3.27
C LEU A 32 18.67 -5.01 2.19
N LEU A 33 17.58 -4.24 2.21
CA LEU A 33 16.53 -4.31 1.18
C LEU A 33 17.11 -4.00 -0.21
N GLN A 34 17.90 -2.92 -0.33
CA GLN A 34 18.52 -2.51 -1.58
C GLN A 34 19.52 -3.55 -2.11
N GLN A 35 20.32 -4.16 -1.23
CA GLN A 35 21.26 -5.24 -1.60
C GLN A 35 20.55 -6.49 -2.13
N ASN A 36 19.30 -6.72 -1.72
CA ASN A 36 18.44 -7.80 -2.22
C ASN A 36 17.58 -7.36 -3.43
N GLY A 37 17.90 -6.23 -4.05
CA GLY A 37 17.24 -5.76 -5.27
C GLY A 37 15.88 -5.10 -5.05
N ILE A 38 15.46 -4.88 -3.80
CA ILE A 38 14.23 -4.15 -3.51
C ILE A 38 14.47 -2.66 -3.75
N LYS A 39 13.64 -2.08 -4.62
CA LYS A 39 13.69 -0.66 -4.99
C LYS A 39 12.49 0.05 -4.40
N THR A 40 12.70 1.28 -3.96
CA THR A 40 11.59 2.16 -3.57
C THR A 40 10.74 2.47 -4.79
N PHE A 41 9.42 2.44 -4.61
CA PHE A 41 8.54 3.00 -5.62
C PHE A 41 8.69 4.53 -5.55
N PRO A 42 9.01 5.21 -6.66
CA PRO A 42 9.18 6.65 -6.64
C PRO A 42 7.83 7.28 -6.33
N PHE A 43 7.73 7.94 -5.17
CA PHE A 43 6.66 8.89 -4.96
C PHE A 43 6.96 10.08 -5.85
N ARG A 44 6.19 10.25 -6.93
CA ARG A 44 6.31 11.42 -7.79
C ARG A 44 5.79 12.61 -7.00
N ASP A 45 6.48 13.75 -7.04
CA ASP A 45 6.23 14.93 -6.20
C ASP A 45 4.83 15.56 -6.33
N ASN A 46 3.93 14.99 -7.13
CA ASN A 46 2.59 15.54 -7.36
C ASN A 46 1.61 14.48 -7.92
N PRO A 47 1.18 13.46 -7.14
CA PRO A 47 0.06 12.60 -7.59
C PRO A 47 -1.21 13.43 -7.86
N LEU A 48 -1.35 14.57 -7.16
CA LEU A 48 -2.36 15.62 -7.32
C LEU A 48 -2.49 16.20 -8.73
N SER A 49 -1.45 16.10 -9.57
CA SER A 49 -1.48 16.62 -10.94
C SER A 49 -2.17 15.69 -11.93
N VAL A 50 -2.37 14.42 -11.57
CA VAL A 50 -3.01 13.44 -12.44
C VAL A 50 -4.49 13.37 -12.11
N THR A 51 -5.30 13.98 -12.97
CA THR A 51 -6.75 14.08 -12.76
C THR A 51 -7.52 12.84 -13.20
N SER A 52 -6.88 11.93 -13.96
CA SER A 52 -7.51 10.70 -14.43
C SER A 52 -6.48 9.61 -14.75
N PHE A 53 -6.92 8.36 -14.62
CA PHE A 53 -6.15 7.17 -14.95
C PHE A 53 -6.98 6.29 -15.90
N ASP A 54 -6.31 5.64 -16.86
CA ASP A 54 -6.92 4.70 -17.79
C ASP A 54 -7.40 3.43 -17.08
N ARG A 55 -6.61 2.96 -16.11
CA ARG A 55 -6.84 1.71 -15.37
C ARG A 55 -6.31 1.81 -13.95
N HIS A 56 -6.92 1.01 -13.07
CA HIS A 56 -6.43 0.80 -11.71
C HIS A 56 -6.23 -0.68 -11.43
N PHE A 57 -5.32 -0.98 -10.52
CA PHE A 57 -5.08 -2.34 -10.06
C PHE A 57 -4.57 -2.36 -8.63
N ILE A 58 -4.90 -3.44 -7.92
CA ILE A 58 -4.41 -3.72 -6.56
C ILE A 58 -3.36 -4.81 -6.67
N VAL A 59 -2.18 -4.58 -6.09
CA VAL A 59 -1.17 -5.63 -5.93
C VAL A 59 -1.14 -6.06 -4.47
N GLY A 60 -1.16 -7.36 -4.22
CA GLY A 60 -1.04 -7.88 -2.86
C GLY A 60 -0.67 -9.35 -2.82
N PHE A 61 -0.71 -9.93 -1.62
CA PHE A 61 -0.31 -11.32 -1.36
C PHE A 61 -1.49 -12.09 -0.78
N PRO A 62 -2.32 -12.73 -1.63
CA PRO A 62 -3.47 -13.49 -1.16
C PRO A 62 -3.05 -14.56 -0.19
N HIS A 63 -3.81 -14.73 0.88
CA HIS A 63 -3.53 -15.72 1.91
C HIS A 63 -3.49 -17.15 1.34
N GLU A 64 -4.35 -17.45 0.37
CA GLU A 64 -4.38 -18.74 -0.34
C GLU A 64 -3.13 -19.04 -1.17
N HIS A 65 -2.30 -18.03 -1.45
CA HIS A 65 -1.02 -18.17 -2.14
C HIS A 65 0.18 -18.03 -1.20
N THR A 66 -0.04 -18.06 0.12
CA THR A 66 1.04 -18.07 1.11
C THR A 66 1.36 -19.50 1.54
N ASP A 67 2.42 -20.06 0.93
CA ASP A 67 2.93 -21.37 1.34
C ASP A 67 3.77 -21.22 2.59
N SER A 68 3.22 -21.66 3.73
CA SER A 68 3.94 -21.81 4.98
C SER A 68 4.50 -23.22 5.12
N GLU A 69 5.26 -23.68 4.11
CA GLU A 69 6.03 -24.91 4.27
C GLU A 69 7.20 -24.65 5.23
N ARG A 70 6.97 -24.91 6.51
CA ARG A 70 8.05 -25.07 7.49
C ARG A 70 8.81 -26.36 7.17
N SER A 71 9.80 -26.27 6.31
CA SER A 71 10.83 -27.31 6.24
C SER A 71 11.63 -27.32 7.56
N THR A 72 11.85 -28.50 8.12
CA THR A 72 12.67 -28.68 9.34
C THR A 72 14.13 -28.24 9.16
N THR A 73 14.56 -27.95 7.93
CA THR A 73 15.93 -27.56 7.58
C THR A 73 16.04 -26.16 6.97
N GLN A 74 14.95 -25.57 6.49
CA GLN A 74 14.89 -24.20 5.97
C GLN A 74 13.54 -23.56 6.32
N ALA A 75 13.56 -22.54 7.17
CA ALA A 75 12.39 -21.68 7.36
C ALA A 75 12.29 -20.73 6.16
N GLY A 76 11.37 -21.02 5.24
CA GLY A 76 11.01 -20.14 4.14
C GLY A 76 9.52 -19.86 4.16
N VAL A 77 9.12 -18.66 3.70
CA VAL A 77 7.73 -18.35 3.39
C VAL A 77 7.69 -18.04 1.90
N GLY A 78 6.93 -18.83 1.14
CA GLY A 78 6.65 -18.55 -0.26
C GLY A 78 5.57 -17.47 -0.35
N LEU A 79 5.88 -16.37 -1.05
CA LEU A 79 4.91 -15.31 -1.33
C LEU A 79 4.76 -15.19 -2.84
N LYS A 80 3.54 -15.40 -3.35
CA LYS A 80 3.22 -15.15 -4.76
C LYS A 80 2.29 -13.95 -4.86
N PRO A 81 2.79 -12.79 -5.35
CA PRO A 81 1.95 -11.61 -5.51
C PRO A 81 0.92 -11.83 -6.63
N VAL A 82 -0.21 -11.14 -6.51
CA VAL A 82 -1.23 -11.07 -7.57
C VAL A 82 -1.57 -9.63 -7.89
N CYS A 83 -2.05 -9.41 -9.09
CA CYS A 83 -2.52 -8.12 -9.58
C CYS A 83 -4.00 -8.26 -9.94
N VAL A 84 -4.84 -7.48 -9.27
CA VAL A 84 -6.30 -7.51 -9.43
C VAL A 84 -6.76 -6.21 -10.07
N PRO A 85 -7.35 -6.22 -11.28
CA PRO A 85 -7.88 -5.02 -11.90
C PRO A 85 -9.09 -4.49 -11.12
N VAL A 86 -9.13 -3.17 -10.94
CA VAL A 86 -10.21 -2.50 -10.21
C VAL A 86 -10.68 -1.23 -10.92
N CYS A 87 -11.92 -0.83 -10.67
CA CYS A 87 -12.54 0.39 -11.19
C CYS A 87 -12.93 1.34 -10.05
N PRO A 88 -12.58 2.63 -10.09
CA PRO A 88 -13.03 3.59 -9.08
C PRO A 88 -14.55 3.69 -9.04
N ILE A 89 -15.12 3.79 -7.83
CA ILE A 89 -16.55 4.04 -7.61
C ILE A 89 -16.73 5.52 -7.26
N ALA A 90 -17.28 6.30 -8.19
CA ALA A 90 -17.42 7.75 -8.06
C ALA A 90 -18.35 8.18 -6.91
N ASP A 91 -19.46 7.45 -6.70
CA ASP A 91 -20.53 7.84 -5.78
C ASP A 91 -20.45 7.14 -4.41
N CYS A 92 -19.29 6.57 -4.06
CA CYS A 92 -19.12 6.03 -2.72
C CYS A 92 -18.96 7.19 -1.73
N PRO A 93 -19.74 7.27 -0.63
CA PRO A 93 -19.57 8.30 0.39
C PRO A 93 -18.14 8.26 0.92
N GLN A 94 -17.31 9.23 0.48
CA GLN A 94 -15.91 9.34 0.88
C GLN A 94 -15.86 9.94 2.27
N ALA A 95 -16.16 9.14 3.29
CA ALA A 95 -15.82 9.53 4.65
C ALA A 95 -14.29 9.56 4.76
N ASN A 96 -13.73 10.73 5.10
CA ASN A 96 -12.34 10.93 5.51
C ASN A 96 -11.27 10.35 4.57
N GLY A 97 -11.27 10.72 3.28
CA GLY A 97 -10.16 10.36 2.37
C GLY A 97 -10.15 8.89 1.91
N ARG A 98 -11.22 8.13 2.22
CA ARG A 98 -11.39 6.77 1.68
C ARG A 98 -11.79 6.80 0.22
N LEU A 99 -11.05 6.05 -0.57
CA LEU A 99 -11.38 5.72 -1.95
C LEU A 99 -12.04 4.34 -1.99
N ALA A 100 -12.95 4.15 -2.94
CA ALA A 100 -13.63 2.88 -3.16
C ALA A 100 -13.42 2.41 -4.59
N PHE A 101 -13.21 1.11 -4.73
CA PHE A 101 -12.93 0.46 -5.98
C PHE A 101 -13.75 -0.82 -6.12
N GLU A 102 -14.35 -1.06 -7.27
CA GLU A 102 -14.99 -2.32 -7.61
C GLU A 102 -13.95 -3.27 -8.21
N ILE A 103 -13.91 -4.52 -7.74
CA ILE A 103 -13.07 -5.55 -8.34
C ILE A 103 -13.69 -6.02 -9.66
N VAL A 104 -12.98 -5.79 -10.76
CA VAL A 104 -13.45 -6.12 -12.11
C VAL A 104 -13.31 -7.61 -12.40
N ASP A 105 -12.18 -8.19 -12.03
CA ASP A 105 -11.87 -9.60 -12.26
C ASP A 105 -10.93 -10.11 -11.16
N LYS A 106 -11.31 -11.22 -10.52
CA LYS A 106 -10.49 -11.90 -9.50
C LYS A 106 -9.57 -12.97 -10.12
N GLY A 107 -9.71 -13.27 -11.41
CA GLY A 107 -9.03 -14.36 -12.07
C GLY A 107 -9.35 -15.69 -11.37
N GLU A 108 -8.29 -16.41 -10.98
CA GLU A 108 -8.41 -17.70 -10.28
C GLU A 108 -8.58 -17.56 -8.75
N LEU A 109 -8.54 -16.34 -8.20
CA LEU A 109 -8.61 -16.13 -6.76
C LEU A 109 -9.96 -16.55 -6.19
N GLN A 110 -9.92 -17.40 -5.17
CA GLN A 110 -11.12 -17.80 -4.42
C GLN A 110 -11.47 -16.76 -3.36
N SER A 111 -10.44 -16.09 -2.82
CA SER A 111 -10.56 -15.09 -1.78
C SER A 111 -9.62 -13.91 -2.03
N VAL A 112 -10.09 -12.72 -1.66
CA VAL A 112 -9.28 -11.50 -1.66
C VAL A 112 -8.55 -11.29 -0.34
N VAL A 113 -8.76 -12.17 0.65
CA VAL A 113 -8.07 -12.12 1.95
C VAL A 113 -6.56 -12.18 1.75
N GLY A 114 -5.84 -11.29 2.43
CA GLY A 114 -4.39 -11.11 2.27
C GLY A 114 -3.98 -9.97 1.33
N LEU A 115 -4.93 -9.35 0.61
CA LEU A 115 -4.65 -8.14 -0.17
C LEU A 115 -4.58 -6.85 0.68
N SER A 116 -5.04 -6.88 1.95
CA SER A 116 -4.95 -5.76 2.91
C SER A 116 -3.53 -5.21 3.05
N GLY A 117 -3.41 -3.88 2.99
CA GLY A 117 -2.14 -3.16 2.94
C GLY A 117 -1.50 -3.11 1.54
N GLY A 118 -2.12 -3.76 0.54
CA GLY A 118 -1.63 -3.78 -0.83
C GLY A 118 -1.74 -2.40 -1.51
N PRO A 119 -0.72 -1.98 -2.28
CA PRO A 119 -0.81 -0.74 -3.05
C PRO A 119 -1.88 -0.83 -4.14
N VAL A 120 -2.64 0.26 -4.27
CA VAL A 120 -3.50 0.53 -5.42
C VAL A 120 -2.74 1.44 -6.37
N PHE A 121 -2.56 0.98 -7.60
CA PHE A 121 -1.89 1.73 -8.66
C PHE A 121 -2.87 2.25 -9.69
N GLY A 122 -2.60 3.46 -10.18
CA GLY A 122 -3.23 4.06 -11.35
C GLY A 122 -2.26 4.06 -12.53
N ILE A 123 -2.78 3.77 -13.71
CA ILE A 123 -2.03 3.79 -14.97
C ILE A 123 -2.52 4.95 -15.83
N ASN A 124 -1.59 5.69 -16.43
CA ASN A 124 -1.87 6.65 -17.48
C ASN A 124 -0.83 6.49 -18.61
N HIS A 125 -1.12 6.99 -19.79
CA HIS A 125 -0.16 7.12 -20.88
C HIS A 125 0.26 8.58 -21.07
N ASP A 126 1.56 8.82 -21.18
CA ASP A 126 2.13 10.09 -21.63
C ASP A 126 2.77 9.86 -23.02
N GLY A 127 1.98 10.10 -24.07
CA GLY A 127 2.31 9.67 -25.42
C GLY A 127 2.43 8.14 -25.49
N ASP A 128 3.62 7.65 -25.85
CA ASP A 128 3.91 6.21 -25.93
C ASP A 128 4.43 5.61 -24.60
N GLN A 129 4.54 6.42 -23.54
CA GLN A 129 5.09 5.98 -22.25
C GLN A 129 3.99 5.59 -21.27
N LEU A 130 4.08 4.36 -20.75
CA LEU A 130 3.24 3.88 -19.66
C LEU A 130 3.71 4.48 -18.33
N MET A 131 2.83 5.22 -17.68
CA MET A 131 3.08 5.85 -16.39
C MET A 131 2.28 5.15 -15.30
N VAL A 132 2.97 4.74 -14.22
CA VAL A 132 2.36 4.07 -13.07
C VAL A 132 2.49 4.96 -11.85
N TYR A 133 1.39 5.13 -11.12
CA TYR A 133 1.29 5.97 -9.94
C TYR A 133 0.76 5.16 -8.78
N LEU A 134 1.36 5.31 -7.60
CA LEU A 134 0.73 4.84 -6.37
C LEU A 134 -0.39 5.82 -6.03
N VAL A 135 -1.62 5.30 -5.90
CA VAL A 135 -2.83 6.11 -5.71
C VAL A 135 -3.36 5.94 -4.29
N ALA A 136 -3.32 4.73 -3.76
CA ALA A 136 -3.90 4.41 -2.45
C ALA A 136 -3.24 3.18 -1.84
N ILE A 137 -3.53 2.95 -0.56
CA ILE A 137 -3.23 1.69 0.14
C ILE A 137 -4.57 1.02 0.47
N GLN A 138 -4.78 -0.20 -0.01
CA GLN A 138 -6.01 -0.94 0.26
C GLN A 138 -6.10 -1.30 1.75
N SER A 139 -7.24 -1.03 2.37
CA SER A 139 -7.46 -1.26 3.79
C SER A 139 -8.48 -2.35 4.06
N ALA A 140 -9.69 -2.20 3.51
CA ALA A 140 -10.81 -3.10 3.76
C ALA A 140 -11.52 -3.50 2.47
N TRP A 141 -12.44 -4.45 2.57
CA TRP A 141 -13.41 -4.78 1.53
C TRP A 141 -14.75 -5.11 2.16
N ASP A 142 -15.82 -4.97 1.38
CA ASP A 142 -17.12 -5.53 1.75
C ASP A 142 -17.28 -6.96 1.19
N LYS A 143 -18.43 -7.59 1.49
CA LYS A 143 -18.78 -8.92 0.97
C LYS A 143 -19.18 -8.91 -0.51
N ALA A 144 -19.34 -7.73 -1.13
CA ALA A 144 -19.94 -7.53 -2.44
C ALA A 144 -18.91 -7.31 -3.56
N SER A 145 -17.61 -7.28 -3.25
CA SER A 145 -16.47 -7.02 -4.16
C SER A 145 -16.04 -5.55 -4.26
N THR A 146 -16.41 -4.74 -3.27
CA THR A 146 -15.86 -3.38 -3.11
C THR A 146 -14.60 -3.44 -2.26
N ALA A 147 -13.49 -2.90 -2.76
CA ALA A 147 -12.29 -2.61 -2.01
C ALA A 147 -12.29 -1.14 -1.57
N PHE A 148 -12.04 -0.90 -0.28
CA PHE A 148 -11.80 0.42 0.29
C PHE A 148 -10.29 0.62 0.47
N ALA A 149 -9.83 1.83 0.21
CA ALA A 149 -8.43 2.19 0.30
C ALA A 149 -8.26 3.59 0.90
N CYS A 150 -7.13 3.82 1.54
CA CYS A 150 -6.74 5.14 2.02
C CYS A 150 -5.95 5.84 0.91
N SER A 151 -6.34 7.06 0.54
CA SER A 151 -5.58 7.87 -0.42
C SER A 151 -4.12 7.97 0.03
N ILE A 152 -3.17 7.71 -0.88
CA ILE A 152 -1.75 7.82 -0.53
C ILE A 152 -1.39 9.27 -0.18
N GLU A 153 -2.07 10.23 -0.79
CA GLU A 153 -1.88 11.65 -0.52
C GLU A 153 -2.21 11.98 0.93
N ASP A 154 -3.38 11.57 1.40
CA ASP A 154 -3.82 11.80 2.77
C ASP A 154 -2.86 11.12 3.76
N VAL A 155 -2.41 9.90 3.46
CA VAL A 155 -1.38 9.20 4.25
C VAL A 155 -0.10 10.02 4.38
N PHE A 156 0.38 10.61 3.28
CA PHE A 156 1.59 11.45 3.30
C PHE A 156 1.40 12.77 4.04
N ILE A 157 0.25 13.43 3.85
CA ILE A 157 -0.08 14.68 4.56
C ILE A 157 -0.10 14.42 6.07
N ASP A 158 -0.83 13.39 6.51
CA ASP A 158 -0.92 13.00 7.91
C ASP A 158 0.44 12.63 8.50
N TRP A 159 1.23 11.84 7.79
CA TRP A 159 2.56 11.45 8.23
C TRP A 159 3.51 12.65 8.35
N LYS A 160 3.48 13.57 7.39
CA LYS A 160 4.30 14.79 7.43
C LYS A 160 3.92 15.68 8.61
N GLN A 161 2.63 15.90 8.85
CA GLN A 161 2.14 16.64 10.02
C GLN A 161 2.57 15.97 11.33
N HIS A 162 2.52 14.62 11.38
CA HIS A 162 3.03 13.88 12.53
C HIS A 162 4.52 14.17 12.77
N LEU A 163 5.37 14.10 11.74
CA LEU A 163 6.80 14.42 11.86
C LEU A 163 7.06 15.85 12.34
N GLU A 164 6.32 16.83 11.82
CA GLU A 164 6.44 18.24 12.24
C GLU A 164 6.05 18.44 13.72
N SER A 165 5.02 17.72 14.19
CA SER A 165 4.58 17.77 15.59
C SER A 165 5.62 17.19 16.57
N GLN A 166 6.37 16.17 16.15
CA GLN A 166 7.43 15.56 16.97
C GLN A 166 8.66 16.47 17.05
N ASN A 167 8.95 17.23 16.00
CA ASN A 167 10.08 18.16 15.97
C ASN A 167 9.82 19.45 16.76
N THR A 168 8.57 19.88 16.89
CA THR A 168 8.19 21.07 17.66
C THR A 168 8.25 20.84 19.18
N ASN A 169 8.20 19.58 19.63
CA ASN A 169 8.23 19.19 21.04
C ASN A 169 9.63 18.77 21.54
N ARG A 170 10.69 19.04 20.77
CA ARG A 170 12.10 18.81 21.14
C ARG A 170 12.83 20.15 21.31
#